data_AF-A0A316DI38-F1
#
_entry.id   AF-A0A316DI38-F1
#
_cell.length_a   1.000
_cell.length_b   1.000
_cell.length_c   1.000
_cell.angle_alpha   90.00
_cell.angle_beta   90.00
_cell.angle_gamma   90.00
#
_symmetry.space_group_name_H-M   'P 1'
#
loop_
_entity.id
_entity.type
_entity.pdbx_description
1 polymer ?
#
loop_
_entity_poly.entity_id
_entity_poly.type
_entity_poly.pdbx_seq_one_letter_code
_entity_poly.pdbx_strand_id
1 'polypeptide(L)'
;MKTFEKWETEDLIVSFNLVENPKSAILKSWIDVKIPISDTVKIELDEIKEELQDSSEFYNEEELKLFVISRLLNLIKLKGHNYRTFAERTINAKIEGIDMRGRVELIVAMGIQKPRIPFFFIHEYKPEIKQNNDPRGQLLAAMLTAQELNNHQFPILGCYVIGKNWRFVTLENKEFSVSKAYESSRDDIFHIYMILMEAKERITKLIKEIQ
;
A
#
# COMPACT_ATOMS: atom_id res chain seq x y z
N MET A 1 22.31 4.58 10.44
CA MET A 1 20.83 4.51 10.42
C MET A 1 20.41 3.56 9.31
N LYS A 2 19.55 2.58 9.62
CA LYS A 2 19.07 1.56 8.69
C LYS A 2 17.90 2.15 7.88
N THR A 3 18.00 2.17 6.55
CA THR A 3 16.92 2.62 5.67
C THR A 3 15.84 1.55 5.54
N PHE A 4 14.62 1.91 5.13
CA PHE A 4 13.51 0.93 4.96
C PHE A 4 13.88 -0.29 4.11
N GLU A 5 14.61 -0.09 3.00
CA GLU A 5 15.08 -1.17 2.11
C GLU A 5 15.97 -2.21 2.79
N LYS A 6 16.58 -1.86 3.94
CA LYS A 6 17.47 -2.76 4.67
C LYS A 6 16.75 -3.58 5.73
N TRP A 7 15.47 -3.26 6.04
CA TRP A 7 14.69 -3.96 7.05
C TRP A 7 14.03 -5.20 6.46
N GLU A 8 14.32 -6.35 7.04
CA GLU A 8 13.60 -7.59 6.77
C GLU A 8 12.40 -7.73 7.72
N THR A 9 11.41 -8.54 7.36
CA THR A 9 10.25 -8.80 8.22
C THR A 9 10.72 -9.36 9.57
N GLU A 10 11.70 -10.27 9.57
CA GLU A 10 12.23 -10.87 10.80
C GLU A 10 12.86 -9.82 11.71
N ASP A 11 13.65 -8.89 11.16
CA ASP A 11 14.22 -7.78 11.93
C ASP A 11 13.14 -6.96 12.65
N LEU A 12 12.02 -6.69 11.97
CA LEU A 12 10.93 -5.88 12.52
C LEU A 12 10.14 -6.64 13.58
N ILE A 13 9.90 -7.94 13.36
CA ILE A 13 9.28 -8.84 14.34
C ILE A 13 10.11 -8.85 15.63
N VAL A 14 11.43 -9.05 15.52
CA VAL A 14 12.32 -9.14 16.68
C VAL A 14 12.49 -7.77 17.35
N SER A 15 12.69 -6.70 16.58
CA SER A 15 13.02 -5.38 17.14
C SER A 15 11.82 -4.69 17.79
N PHE A 16 10.61 -4.89 17.25
CA PHE A 16 9.40 -4.18 17.69
C PHE A 16 8.34 -5.09 18.32
N ASN A 17 8.64 -6.39 18.43
CA ASN A 17 7.72 -7.42 18.90
C ASN A 17 6.45 -7.51 18.04
N LEU A 18 6.61 -7.45 16.71
CA LEU A 18 5.47 -7.60 15.81
C LEU A 18 4.96 -9.04 15.78
N VAL A 19 3.65 -9.18 15.64
CA VAL A 19 2.96 -10.46 15.55
C VAL A 19 2.15 -10.50 14.26
N GLU A 20 2.37 -11.54 13.44
CA GLU A 20 1.50 -11.78 12.29
C GLU A 20 0.17 -12.39 12.76
N ASN A 21 -0.95 -11.74 12.48
CA ASN A 21 -2.29 -12.22 12.78
C ASN A 21 -3.09 -12.46 11.47
N PRO A 22 -3.08 -13.68 10.91
CA PRO A 22 -3.81 -13.99 9.68
C PRO A 22 -5.34 -13.87 9.78
N LYS A 23 -5.89 -13.75 11.00
CA LYS A 23 -7.34 -13.69 11.26
C LYS A 23 -7.84 -12.27 11.58
N SER A 24 -7.08 -11.24 11.24
CA SER A 24 -7.46 -9.85 11.47
C SER A 24 -8.81 -9.51 10.85
N ALA A 25 -9.73 -9.01 11.70
CA ALA A 25 -11.03 -8.52 11.26
C ALA A 25 -10.90 -7.26 10.40
N ILE A 26 -9.86 -6.44 10.62
CA ILE A 26 -9.59 -5.23 9.83
C ILE A 26 -9.25 -5.62 8.40
N LEU A 27 -8.28 -6.53 8.22
CA LEU A 27 -7.90 -7.01 6.89
C LEU A 27 -9.10 -7.69 6.21
N LYS A 28 -9.78 -8.60 6.91
CA LYS A 28 -10.94 -9.31 6.37
C LYS A 28 -12.03 -8.36 5.88
N SER A 29 -12.44 -7.40 6.72
CA SER A 29 -13.50 -6.43 6.35
C SER A 29 -13.07 -5.47 5.24
N TRP A 30 -11.77 -5.26 5.05
CA TRP A 30 -11.26 -4.42 3.99
C TRP A 30 -11.21 -5.15 2.65
N ILE A 31 -10.77 -6.41 2.62
CA ILE A 31 -10.60 -7.16 1.37
C ILE A 31 -11.87 -7.88 0.89
N ASP A 32 -12.80 -8.20 1.80
CA ASP A 32 -14.09 -8.84 1.50
C ASP A 32 -15.15 -7.78 1.13
N VAL A 33 -14.87 -7.04 0.05
CA VAL A 33 -15.69 -5.93 -0.41
C VAL A 33 -16.35 -6.24 -1.75
N LYS A 34 -17.61 -5.81 -1.89
CA LYS A 34 -18.40 -5.90 -3.12
C LYS A 34 -18.95 -4.52 -3.47
N ILE A 35 -18.22 -3.78 -4.29
CA ILE A 35 -18.62 -2.47 -4.78
C ILE A 35 -19.06 -2.61 -6.24
N PRO A 36 -20.23 -2.10 -6.64
CA PRO A 36 -20.62 -2.06 -8.05
C PRO A 36 -19.60 -1.28 -8.88
N ILE A 37 -19.09 -1.90 -9.94
CA ILE A 37 -18.17 -1.27 -10.88
C ILE A 37 -18.99 -0.82 -12.10
N SER A 38 -18.87 0.45 -12.49
CA SER A 38 -19.54 0.96 -13.70
C SER A 38 -18.92 0.36 -14.95
N ASP A 39 -19.69 0.27 -16.03
CA ASP A 39 -19.21 -0.36 -17.27
C ASP A 39 -18.02 0.39 -17.88
N THR A 40 -17.98 1.73 -17.78
CA THR A 40 -16.82 2.53 -18.18
C THR A 40 -15.57 2.15 -17.40
N VAL A 41 -15.68 1.93 -16.08
CA VAL A 41 -14.52 1.52 -15.27
C VAL A 41 -14.14 0.08 -15.60
N LYS A 42 -15.10 -0.81 -15.87
CA LYS A 42 -14.78 -2.19 -16.28
C LYS A 42 -13.95 -2.23 -17.56
N ILE A 43 -14.34 -1.46 -18.58
CA ILE A 43 -13.60 -1.37 -19.85
C ILE A 43 -12.14 -0.96 -19.59
N GLU A 44 -11.92 0.10 -18.81
CA GLU A 44 -10.57 0.55 -18.46
C GLU A 44 -9.77 -0.49 -17.67
N LEU A 45 -10.42 -1.22 -16.75
CA LEU A 45 -9.78 -2.30 -16.01
C LEU A 45 -9.43 -3.49 -16.93
N ASP A 46 -10.27 -3.81 -17.91
CA ASP A 46 -9.98 -4.83 -18.91
C ASP A 46 -8.80 -4.41 -19.80
N GLU A 47 -8.71 -3.16 -20.23
CA GLU A 47 -7.54 -2.66 -20.98
C GLU A 47 -6.24 -2.74 -20.16
N ILE A 48 -6.28 -2.40 -18.86
CA ILE A 48 -5.12 -2.55 -17.97
C ILE A 48 -4.74 -4.04 -17.82
N LYS A 49 -5.75 -4.91 -17.74
CA LYS A 49 -5.55 -6.37 -17.64
C LYS A 49 -4.86 -6.92 -18.89
N GLU A 50 -5.29 -6.51 -20.08
CA GLU A 50 -4.70 -6.89 -21.37
C GLU A 50 -3.25 -6.38 -21.47
N GLU A 51 -2.99 -5.11 -21.14
CA GLU A 51 -1.64 -4.53 -21.11
C GLU A 51 -0.69 -5.33 -20.21
N LEU A 52 -1.19 -5.76 -19.05
CA LEU A 52 -0.44 -6.59 -18.11
C LEU A 52 -0.19 -8.01 -18.64
N GLN A 53 -1.07 -8.56 -19.47
CA GLN A 53 -0.88 -9.88 -20.09
C GLN A 53 0.16 -9.83 -21.20
N ASP A 54 0.18 -8.74 -21.98
CA ASP A 54 0.99 -8.64 -23.18
C ASP A 54 2.41 -8.10 -22.92
N SER A 55 2.53 -7.12 -22.02
CA SER A 55 3.73 -6.28 -21.95
C SER A 55 4.46 -6.27 -20.61
N SER A 56 3.83 -6.76 -19.52
CA SER A 56 4.35 -6.56 -18.16
C SER A 56 5.73 -7.17 -17.88
N GLU A 57 6.11 -8.23 -18.61
CA GLU A 57 7.42 -8.87 -18.48
C GLU A 57 8.56 -7.98 -19.02
N PHE A 58 8.26 -7.04 -19.92
CA PHE A 58 9.26 -6.15 -20.50
C PHE A 58 9.41 -4.84 -19.73
N TYR A 59 8.49 -4.54 -18.82
CA TYR A 59 8.47 -3.28 -18.10
C TYR A 59 9.54 -3.19 -17.02
N ASN A 60 10.12 -2.00 -16.92
CA ASN A 60 10.79 -1.55 -15.73
C ASN A 60 9.83 -1.04 -14.64
N GLU A 61 10.33 -0.83 -13.42
CA GLU A 61 9.47 -0.40 -12.30
C GLU A 61 8.80 0.94 -12.62
N GLU A 62 9.50 1.86 -13.27
CA GLU A 62 8.91 3.14 -13.65
C GLU A 62 7.89 3.00 -14.78
N GLU A 63 8.09 2.08 -15.72
CA GLU A 63 7.12 1.77 -16.77
C GLU A 63 5.86 1.09 -16.21
N LEU A 64 6.01 0.13 -15.30
CA LEU A 64 4.89 -0.53 -14.64
C LEU A 64 4.11 0.47 -13.74
N LYS A 65 4.81 1.35 -13.01
CA LYS A 65 4.20 2.49 -12.30
C LYS A 65 3.41 3.39 -13.23
N LEU A 66 4.04 3.81 -14.34
CA LEU A 66 3.46 4.80 -15.24
C LEU A 66 2.28 4.24 -16.03
N PHE A 67 2.43 3.07 -16.65
CA PHE A 67 1.44 2.52 -17.58
C PHE A 67 0.34 1.73 -16.90
N VAL A 68 0.59 1.15 -15.72
CA VAL A 68 -0.39 0.31 -15.03
C VAL A 68 -0.87 0.96 -13.73
N ILE A 69 0.03 1.13 -12.74
CA ILE A 69 -0.39 1.55 -11.40
C ILE A 69 -1.03 2.95 -11.46
N SER A 70 -0.47 3.88 -12.23
CA SER A 70 -1.01 5.24 -12.34
C SER A 70 -2.43 5.25 -12.92
N ARG A 71 -2.72 4.42 -13.95
CA ARG A 71 -4.06 4.29 -14.55
C ARG A 71 -5.05 3.80 -13.52
N LEU A 72 -4.72 2.73 -12.80
CA LEU A 72 -5.56 2.18 -11.74
C LEU A 72 -5.87 3.23 -10.66
N LEU A 73 -4.84 3.93 -10.16
CA LEU A 73 -5.01 4.98 -9.14
C LEU A 73 -5.83 6.18 -9.63
N ASN A 74 -5.75 6.52 -10.91
CA ASN A 74 -6.55 7.56 -11.53
C ASN A 74 -8.04 7.18 -11.58
N LEU A 75 -8.37 5.91 -11.81
CA LEU A 75 -9.76 5.42 -11.74
C LEU A 75 -10.33 5.54 -10.31
N ILE A 76 -9.52 5.18 -9.31
CA ILE A 76 -9.91 5.24 -7.89
C ILE A 76 -10.03 6.69 -7.41
N LYS A 77 -9.19 7.59 -7.95
CA LYS A 77 -9.02 8.97 -7.47
C LYS A 77 -8.74 8.98 -5.98
N LEU A 78 -7.62 8.39 -5.56
CA LEU A 78 -7.20 8.25 -4.16
C LEU A 78 -6.74 9.59 -3.53
N LYS A 79 -7.59 10.60 -3.64
CA LYS A 79 -7.40 11.98 -3.16
C LYS A 79 -8.75 12.57 -2.76
N GLY A 80 -8.73 13.47 -1.80
CA GLY A 80 -9.90 14.21 -1.32
C GLY A 80 -9.55 15.65 -0.97
N HIS A 81 -10.44 16.35 -0.28
CA HIS A 81 -10.20 17.74 0.11
C HIS A 81 -9.02 17.87 1.09
N ASN A 82 -8.93 16.95 2.06
CA ASN A 82 -7.98 17.01 3.18
C ASN A 82 -6.84 15.99 3.09
N TYR A 83 -6.77 15.21 2.02
CA TYR A 83 -5.72 14.21 1.79
C TYR A 83 -5.42 14.04 0.31
N ARG A 84 -4.22 13.55 0.00
CA ARG A 84 -3.80 13.26 -1.38
C ARG A 84 -2.77 12.14 -1.40
N THR A 85 -2.59 11.54 -2.58
CA THR A 85 -1.44 10.68 -2.86
C THR A 85 -0.20 11.54 -3.10
N PHE A 86 0.90 11.17 -2.47
CA PHE A 86 2.23 11.70 -2.74
C PHE A 86 3.09 10.55 -3.25
N ALA A 87 3.96 10.86 -4.22
CA ALA A 87 4.95 9.92 -4.71
C ALA A 87 6.35 10.29 -4.22
N GLU A 88 7.22 9.31 -4.05
CA GLU A 88 8.66 9.52 -3.85
C GLU A 88 8.97 10.45 -2.68
N ARG A 89 8.48 10.08 -1.48
CA ARG A 89 8.65 10.89 -0.27
C ARG A 89 9.44 10.14 0.78
N THR A 90 10.31 10.88 1.49
CA THR A 90 11.00 10.36 2.67
C THR A 90 10.15 10.64 3.90
N ILE A 91 9.86 9.59 4.68
CA ILE A 91 9.28 9.71 6.02
C ILE A 91 10.28 9.20 7.06
N ASN A 92 10.16 9.69 8.29
CA ASN A 92 11.00 9.28 9.41
C ASN A 92 10.29 9.48 10.74
N ALA A 93 10.63 8.65 11.71
CA ALA A 93 10.19 8.73 13.10
C ALA A 93 11.18 7.97 13.99
N LYS A 94 11.08 8.17 15.31
CA LYS A 94 11.85 7.39 16.29
C LYS A 94 10.90 6.47 17.03
N ILE A 95 11.05 5.16 16.84
CA ILE A 95 10.16 4.12 17.38
C ILE A 95 10.92 3.34 18.44
N GLU A 96 10.45 3.34 19.68
CA GLU A 96 11.10 2.62 20.80
C GLU A 96 12.62 2.91 20.91
N GLY A 97 13.04 4.14 20.57
CA GLY A 97 14.45 4.55 20.60
C GLY A 97 15.22 4.35 19.29
N ILE A 98 14.65 3.67 18.30
CA ILE A 98 15.28 3.36 17.01
C ILE A 98 14.87 4.40 15.96
N ASP A 99 15.85 5.05 15.33
CA ASP A 99 15.61 5.97 14.21
C ASP A 99 15.22 5.20 12.94
N MET A 100 13.97 5.36 12.53
CA MET A 100 13.39 4.77 11.33
C MET A 100 13.28 5.84 10.25
N ARG A 101 13.85 5.58 9.07
CA ARG A 101 13.77 6.50 7.93
C ARG A 101 13.83 5.75 6.62
N GLY A 102 13.04 6.18 5.65
CA GLY A 102 13.17 5.70 4.29
C GLY A 102 12.25 6.43 3.33
N ARG A 103 12.48 6.17 2.06
CA ARG A 103 11.67 6.65 0.95
C ARG A 103 10.54 5.64 0.71
N VAL A 104 9.35 6.16 0.45
CA VAL A 104 8.18 5.39 0.06
C VAL A 104 7.76 5.81 -1.34
N GLU A 105 7.32 4.84 -2.13
CA GLU A 105 6.97 5.06 -3.53
C GLU A 105 5.67 5.85 -3.64
N LEU A 106 4.62 5.37 -2.97
CA LEU A 106 3.34 6.06 -2.89
C LEU A 106 2.81 6.05 -1.46
N ILE A 107 2.32 7.20 -1.01
CA ILE A 107 1.73 7.41 0.31
C ILE A 107 0.48 8.27 0.19
N VAL A 108 -0.63 7.81 0.76
CA VAL A 108 -1.84 8.61 0.95
C VAL A 108 -1.79 9.22 2.32
N ALA A 109 -1.80 10.55 2.39
CA ALA A 109 -1.66 11.26 3.65
C ALA A 109 -2.43 12.58 3.64
N MET A 110 -2.70 13.12 4.83
CA MET A 110 -3.04 14.53 4.96
C MET A 110 -1.88 15.42 4.51
N GLY A 111 -2.20 16.61 4.02
CA GLY A 111 -1.23 17.63 3.64
C GLY A 111 -1.49 18.22 2.26
N ILE A 112 -0.71 19.26 1.95
CA ILE A 112 -0.80 19.98 0.68
C ILE A 112 0.43 19.68 -0.19
N GLN A 113 1.61 20.15 0.24
CA GLN A 113 2.86 19.95 -0.50
C GLN A 113 3.67 18.76 0.04
N LYS A 114 3.54 18.46 1.34
CA LYS A 114 4.26 17.40 2.04
C LYS A 114 3.26 16.49 2.77
N PRO A 115 3.50 15.17 2.80
CA PRO A 115 2.70 14.26 3.62
C PRO A 115 2.91 14.59 5.10
N ARG A 116 1.83 14.56 5.89
CA ARG A 116 1.87 14.78 7.35
C ARG A 116 1.40 13.56 8.12
N ILE A 117 0.13 13.21 7.95
CA ILE A 117 -0.51 12.08 8.64
C ILE A 117 -0.78 11.00 7.59
N PRO A 118 0.02 9.92 7.54
CA PRO A 118 -0.18 8.85 6.57
C PRO A 118 -1.32 7.91 6.94
N PHE A 119 -1.95 7.33 5.91
CA PHE A 119 -3.02 6.34 6.07
C PHE A 119 -2.79 5.06 5.25
N PHE A 120 -2.22 5.20 4.05
CA PHE A 120 -2.08 4.12 3.09
C PHE A 120 -0.78 4.19 2.30
N PHE A 121 -0.19 3.04 1.98
CA PHE A 121 1.05 2.90 1.23
C PHE A 121 0.90 1.94 0.05
N ILE A 122 1.57 2.22 -1.06
CA ILE A 122 1.77 1.28 -2.16
C ILE A 122 3.26 1.23 -2.46
N HIS A 123 3.86 0.04 -2.37
CA HIS A 123 5.22 -0.23 -2.80
C HIS A 123 5.21 -1.25 -3.94
N GLU A 124 6.06 -1.07 -4.93
CA GLU A 124 6.19 -1.88 -6.13
C GLU A 124 7.61 -2.44 -6.25
N TYR A 125 7.70 -3.65 -6.80
CA TYR A 125 8.92 -4.43 -6.93
C TYR A 125 8.88 -5.26 -8.22
N LYS A 126 10.02 -5.44 -8.88
CA LYS A 126 10.12 -6.41 -9.97
C LYS A 126 10.18 -7.87 -9.49
N PRO A 127 9.61 -8.82 -10.25
CA PRO A 127 9.79 -10.26 -10.02
C PRO A 127 11.23 -10.76 -10.23
N GLU A 128 11.97 -10.16 -11.16
CA GLU A 128 13.22 -10.73 -11.71
C GLU A 128 14.49 -10.29 -11.01
N ILE A 129 14.43 -9.29 -10.15
CA ILE A 129 15.62 -8.84 -9.43
C ILE A 129 15.80 -9.80 -8.24
N LYS A 130 16.96 -10.45 -8.16
CA LYS A 130 17.53 -10.94 -6.89
C LYS A 130 17.73 -9.74 -5.95
N GLN A 131 16.66 -9.12 -5.47
CA GLN A 131 16.78 -8.13 -4.42
C GLN A 131 16.96 -8.92 -3.14
N ASN A 132 18.05 -8.66 -2.44
CA ASN A 132 18.18 -8.95 -1.01
C ASN A 132 17.18 -8.11 -0.16
N ASN A 133 16.07 -7.69 -0.76
CA ASN A 133 15.10 -6.81 -0.13
C ASN A 133 13.84 -7.64 0.11
N ASP A 134 13.30 -7.51 1.32
CA ASP A 134 12.02 -8.08 1.72
C ASP A 134 10.92 -7.04 1.46
N PRO A 135 10.08 -7.19 0.41
CA PRO A 135 9.01 -6.23 0.11
C PRO A 135 8.05 -6.00 1.28
N ARG A 136 7.75 -7.08 2.01
CA ARG A 136 6.90 -7.03 3.20
C ARG A 136 7.61 -6.29 4.32
N GLY A 137 8.89 -6.58 4.55
CA GLY A 137 9.73 -5.88 5.52
C GLY A 137 9.81 -4.38 5.27
N GLN A 138 10.10 -3.97 4.03
CA GLN A 138 10.17 -2.56 3.67
C GLN A 138 8.81 -1.84 3.82
N LEU A 139 7.70 -2.48 3.42
CA LEU A 139 6.36 -1.94 3.65
C LEU A 139 6.07 -1.80 5.15
N LEU A 140 6.32 -2.84 5.96
CA LEU A 140 6.11 -2.80 7.41
C LEU A 140 6.96 -1.73 8.09
N ALA A 141 8.21 -1.51 7.66
CA ALA A 141 9.05 -0.43 8.19
C ALA A 141 8.43 0.97 7.93
N ALA A 142 7.85 1.17 6.74
CA ALA A 142 7.12 2.38 6.40
C ALA A 142 5.83 2.53 7.22
N MET A 143 5.06 1.44 7.36
CA MET A 143 3.81 1.42 8.14
C MET A 143 4.04 1.67 9.63
N LEU A 144 5.09 1.09 10.23
CA LEU A 144 5.47 1.37 11.61
C LEU A 144 5.84 2.84 11.81
N THR A 145 6.64 3.39 10.89
CA THR A 145 7.00 4.82 10.90
C THR A 145 5.75 5.70 10.79
N ALA A 146 4.79 5.32 9.96
CA ALA A 146 3.53 6.01 9.80
C ALA A 146 2.65 5.96 11.04
N GLN A 147 2.59 4.81 11.70
CA GLN A 147 1.85 4.62 12.95
C GLN A 147 2.44 5.49 14.08
N GLU A 148 3.76 5.65 14.12
CA GLU A 148 4.37 6.60 15.06
C GLU A 148 3.97 8.06 14.71
N LEU A 149 4.02 8.42 13.42
CA LEU A 149 3.65 9.77 12.96
C LEU A 149 2.16 10.12 13.17
N ASN A 150 1.28 9.13 13.24
CA ASN A 150 -0.15 9.32 13.52
C ASN A 150 -0.53 9.12 15.00
N ASN A 151 0.45 8.93 15.89
CA ASN A 151 0.26 8.63 17.31
C ASN A 151 -0.58 7.37 17.57
N HIS A 152 -0.47 6.35 16.72
CA HIS A 152 -1.16 5.06 16.85
C HIS A 152 -2.69 5.19 16.92
N GLN A 153 -3.26 6.27 16.36
CA GLN A 153 -4.69 6.56 16.48
C GLN A 153 -5.58 5.64 15.66
N PHE A 154 -5.04 5.04 14.59
CA PHE A 154 -5.78 4.19 13.67
C PHE A 154 -4.84 3.21 12.94
N PRO A 155 -5.38 2.08 12.44
CA PRO A 155 -4.63 1.14 11.63
C PRO A 155 -4.03 1.78 10.39
N ILE A 156 -2.79 1.42 10.08
CA ILE A 156 -2.18 1.72 8.79
C ILE A 156 -2.56 0.63 7.80
N LEU A 157 -3.00 1.04 6.62
CA LEU A 157 -3.28 0.16 5.49
C LEU A 157 -2.11 0.23 4.50
N GLY A 158 -1.90 -0.80 3.71
CA GLY A 158 -0.89 -0.75 2.67
C GLY A 158 -0.97 -1.93 1.71
N CYS A 159 -0.24 -1.87 0.62
CA CYS A 159 -0.01 -3.02 -0.23
C CYS A 159 1.38 -2.99 -0.83
N TYR A 160 1.90 -4.18 -1.13
CA TYR A 160 3.08 -4.35 -1.96
C TYR A 160 2.74 -5.12 -3.23
N VAL A 161 3.38 -4.74 -4.32
CA VAL A 161 3.14 -5.22 -5.67
C VAL A 161 4.42 -5.85 -6.18
N ILE A 162 4.39 -7.14 -6.55
CA ILE A 162 5.53 -7.83 -7.15
C ILE A 162 5.14 -8.23 -8.58
N GLY A 163 5.60 -7.44 -9.55
CA GLY A 163 5.09 -7.47 -10.93
C GLY A 163 3.57 -7.28 -10.94
N LYS A 164 2.83 -8.31 -11.31
CA LYS A 164 1.35 -8.32 -11.33
C LYS A 164 0.69 -8.80 -10.02
N ASN A 165 1.46 -9.18 -9.01
CA ASN A 165 0.92 -9.78 -7.78
C ASN A 165 0.79 -8.73 -6.68
N TRP A 166 -0.44 -8.45 -6.26
CA TRP A 166 -0.77 -7.51 -5.20
C TRP A 166 -1.02 -8.25 -3.89
N ARG A 167 -0.43 -7.78 -2.79
CA ARG A 167 -0.74 -8.24 -1.44
C ARG A 167 -1.06 -7.06 -0.54
N PHE A 168 -2.19 -7.14 0.14
CA PHE A 168 -2.70 -6.10 1.03
C PHE A 168 -2.30 -6.39 2.47
N VAL A 169 -1.89 -5.35 3.18
CA VAL A 169 -1.32 -5.42 4.53
C VAL A 169 -2.03 -4.43 5.44
N THR A 170 -2.37 -4.87 6.64
CA THR A 170 -2.81 -4.00 7.73
C THR A 170 -1.79 -4.05 8.86
N LEU A 171 -1.55 -2.92 9.52
CA LEU A 171 -0.78 -2.82 10.75
C LEU A 171 -1.61 -2.04 11.78
N GLU A 172 -1.82 -2.63 12.95
CA GLU A 172 -2.43 -1.96 14.10
C GLU A 172 -1.67 -2.37 15.36
N ASN A 173 -1.18 -1.38 16.10
CA ASN A 173 -0.32 -1.59 17.26
C ASN A 173 0.92 -2.44 16.89
N LYS A 174 0.98 -3.67 17.38
CA LYS A 174 2.05 -4.64 17.11
C LYS A 174 1.57 -5.80 16.24
N GLU A 175 0.33 -5.77 15.77
CA GLU A 175 -0.22 -6.82 14.92
C GLU A 175 -0.23 -6.39 13.46
N PHE A 176 0.28 -7.25 12.58
CA PHE A 176 0.13 -7.08 11.14
C PHE A 176 -0.53 -8.30 10.50
N SER A 177 -1.13 -8.10 9.33
CA SER A 177 -1.79 -9.16 8.59
C SER A 177 -1.55 -8.97 7.11
N VAL A 178 -1.38 -10.07 6.37
CA VAL A 178 -1.12 -10.04 4.93
C VAL A 178 -2.18 -10.88 4.21
N SER A 179 -2.75 -10.34 3.13
CA SER A 179 -3.69 -11.07 2.28
C SER A 179 -2.98 -12.15 1.45
N LYS A 180 -3.77 -13.04 0.85
CA LYS A 180 -3.30 -13.79 -0.32
C LYS A 180 -2.98 -12.83 -1.48
N ALA A 181 -2.21 -13.31 -2.45
CA ALA A 181 -1.92 -12.54 -3.65
C ALA A 181 -3.17 -12.41 -4.55
N TYR A 182 -3.33 -11.25 -5.16
CA TYR A 182 -4.29 -10.94 -6.22
C TYR A 182 -3.50 -10.65 -7.50
N GLU A 183 -3.82 -11.33 -8.60
CA GLU A 183 -3.04 -11.23 -9.85
C GLU A 183 -3.70 -10.27 -10.86
N SER A 184 -3.16 -9.06 -11.01
CA SER A 184 -3.78 -7.99 -11.80
C SER A 184 -3.85 -8.25 -13.30
N SER A 185 -3.16 -9.26 -13.84
CA SER A 185 -3.33 -9.70 -15.23
C SER A 185 -4.50 -10.69 -15.40
N ARG A 186 -5.35 -10.85 -14.38
CA ARG A 186 -6.55 -11.69 -14.35
C ARG A 186 -7.74 -10.87 -13.84
N ASP A 187 -8.88 -11.52 -13.67
CA ASP A 187 -10.09 -10.89 -13.12
C ASP A 187 -9.93 -10.43 -11.65
N ASP A 188 -8.81 -10.76 -11.00
CA ASP A 188 -8.46 -10.17 -9.71
C ASP A 188 -8.26 -8.65 -9.80
N ILE A 189 -8.02 -8.06 -10.98
CA ILE A 189 -7.92 -6.60 -11.15
C ILE A 189 -9.20 -5.86 -10.71
N PHE A 190 -10.37 -6.47 -10.92
CA PHE A 190 -11.64 -5.94 -10.44
C PHE A 190 -11.70 -5.95 -8.91
N HIS A 191 -11.19 -7.01 -8.29
CA HIS A 191 -11.10 -7.10 -6.83
C HIS A 191 -10.11 -6.09 -6.26
N ILE A 192 -8.92 -5.97 -6.85
CA ILE A 192 -7.92 -4.96 -6.49
C ILE A 192 -8.51 -3.55 -6.55
N TYR A 193 -9.25 -3.22 -7.61
CA TYR A 193 -9.96 -1.95 -7.73
C TYR A 193 -10.94 -1.73 -6.57
N MET A 194 -11.78 -2.72 -6.25
CA MET A 194 -12.73 -2.61 -5.13
C MET A 194 -12.02 -2.45 -3.77
N ILE A 195 -10.93 -3.17 -3.53
CA ILE A 195 -10.14 -3.08 -2.29
C ILE A 195 -9.55 -1.68 -2.12
N LEU A 196 -9.01 -1.10 -3.19
CA LEU A 196 -8.46 0.26 -3.16
C LEU A 196 -9.56 1.34 -3.05
N MET A 197 -10.74 1.10 -3.63
CA MET A 197 -11.92 1.95 -3.41
C MET A 197 -12.39 1.91 -1.95
N GLU A 198 -12.37 0.74 -1.31
CA GLU A 198 -12.67 0.62 0.12
C GLU A 198 -11.63 1.33 0.98
N ALA A 199 -10.34 1.24 0.64
CA ALA A 199 -9.29 2.00 1.32
C ALA A 199 -9.56 3.51 1.25
N LYS A 200 -9.96 4.02 0.08
CA LYS A 200 -10.36 5.42 -0.10
C LYS A 200 -11.53 5.81 0.80
N GLU A 201 -12.55 4.97 0.89
CA GLU A 201 -13.74 5.24 1.72
C GLU A 201 -13.38 5.27 3.20
N ARG A 202 -12.59 4.30 3.68
CA ARG A 202 -12.08 4.25 5.06
C ARG A 202 -11.29 5.50 5.43
N ILE A 203 -10.37 5.91 4.57
CA ILE A 203 -9.57 7.13 4.76
C ILE A 203 -10.49 8.36 4.81
N THR A 204 -11.48 8.43 3.93
CA THR A 204 -12.42 9.56 3.86
C THR A 204 -13.28 9.65 5.12
N LYS A 205 -13.74 8.51 5.67
CA LYS A 205 -14.48 8.45 6.93
C LYS A 205 -13.60 8.87 8.11
N LEU A 206 -12.42 8.27 8.24
CA LEU A 206 -11.46 8.57 9.30
C LEU A 206 -11.13 10.07 9.36
N ILE A 207 -10.92 10.71 8.21
CA ILE A 207 -10.64 12.15 8.14
C ILE A 207 -11.79 13.00 8.70
N LYS A 208 -13.04 12.57 8.56
CA LYS A 208 -14.20 13.29 9.12
C LYS A 208 -14.30 13.12 10.64
N GLU A 209 -13.71 12.06 11.20
CA GLU A 209 -13.75 11.77 12.64
C GLU A 209 -12.65 12.51 13.41
N ILE A 210 -11.52 12.81 12.76
CA ILE A 210 -10.39 13.54 13.35
C ILE A 210 -10.46 15.06 13.12
N GLN A 211 -11.53 15.56 12.51
CA GLN A 211 -11.81 16.99 12.26
C GLN A 211 -12.95 17.48 13.13
#